data_AF-A0A2E2YDZ6-F1
#
_entry.id   AF-A0A2E2YDZ6-F1
#
_cell.length_a   1.000
_cell.length_b   1.000
_cell.length_c   1.000
_cell.angle_alpha   90.00
_cell.angle_beta   90.00
_cell.angle_gamma   90.00
#
_symmetry.space_group_name_H-M   'P 1'
#
loop_
_entity.id
_entity.type
_entity.pdbx_description
1 polymer ?
#
loop_
_entity_poly.entity_id
_entity_poly.type
_entity_poly.pdbx_seq_one_letter_code
_entity_poly.pdbx_strand_id
1 'polypeptide(L)'
;MKLIQLRIDEAVLPFMNGDSLYDVPSFSQDMRYIEYTYKKKSSFRKIAPDYTWEDIFISIDQLLICSEDDVQRDLAGISVSKGVMRPIWLK
;
A
#
# COMPACT_ATOMS: atom_id res chain seq x y z
N MET A 1 2.02 14.88 -0.79
CA MET A 1 1.21 14.09 -1.76
C MET A 1 -0.28 14.23 -1.47
N LYS A 2 -1.16 14.18 -2.50
CA LYS A 2 -2.63 14.12 -2.33
C LYS A 2 -3.14 12.75 -2.78
N LEU A 3 -3.66 11.96 -1.84
CA LEU A 3 -4.31 10.66 -2.08
C LEU A 3 -5.81 10.86 -2.31
N ILE A 4 -6.44 10.06 -3.18
CA ILE A 4 -7.85 10.24 -3.56
C ILE A 4 -8.75 9.17 -2.92
N GLN A 5 -8.36 7.90 -2.99
CA GLN A 5 -9.10 6.75 -2.47
C GLN A 5 -8.51 6.23 -1.15
N LEU A 6 -7.19 6.32 -1.01
CA LEU A 6 -6.46 5.89 0.17
C LEU A 6 -6.49 6.97 1.26
N ARG A 7 -6.89 6.57 2.47
CA ARG A 7 -6.75 7.35 3.69
C ARG A 7 -5.77 6.64 4.62
N ILE A 8 -4.87 7.41 5.20
CA ILE A 8 -3.86 6.94 6.14
C ILE A 8 -4.09 7.74 7.41
N ASP A 9 -4.46 7.05 8.48
CA ASP A 9 -4.56 7.68 9.79
C ASP A 9 -3.16 7.69 10.42
N GLU A 10 -2.73 8.86 10.88
CA GLU A 10 -1.41 9.08 11.49
C GLU A 10 -1.20 8.19 12.72
N ALA A 11 -2.28 7.80 13.41
CA ALA A 11 -2.21 6.86 14.53
C ALA A 11 -1.82 5.43 14.10
N VAL A 12 -1.91 5.13 12.80
CA VAL A 12 -1.64 3.81 12.21
C VAL A 12 -0.26 3.74 11.53
N LEU A 13 0.49 4.85 11.51
CA LEU A 13 1.89 4.89 11.10
C LEU A 13 2.88 3.99 11.89
N PRO A 14 2.59 3.36 13.06
CA PRO A 14 3.58 2.53 13.75
C PRO A 14 4.11 1.31 12.98
N PHE A 15 3.49 0.89 11.87
CA PHE A 15 4.04 -0.17 11.02
C PHE A 15 5.07 0.32 10.00
N MET A 16 5.20 1.64 9.82
CA MET A 16 6.30 2.18 9.04
C MET A 16 7.57 2.00 9.88
N ASN A 17 8.40 1.02 9.51
CA ASN A 17 9.69 0.74 10.17
C ASN A 17 10.74 1.84 9.89
N GLY A 18 10.32 3.10 9.83
CA GLY A 18 11.12 4.29 9.52
C GLY A 18 10.38 5.55 10.00
N ASP A 19 11.11 6.65 10.11
CA ASP A 19 10.60 7.89 10.70
C ASP A 19 9.95 8.82 9.66
N SER A 20 10.04 8.48 8.36
CA SER A 20 9.63 9.33 7.25
C SER A 20 8.92 8.59 6.12
N LEU A 21 8.05 9.32 5.40
CA LEU A 21 7.44 8.88 4.13
C LEU A 21 8.48 8.59 3.03
N TYR A 22 9.66 9.20 3.13
CA TYR A 22 10.73 9.06 2.15
C TYR A 22 11.68 7.90 2.45
N ASP A 23 11.45 7.19 3.56
CA ASP A 23 12.24 6.01 3.89
C ASP A 23 11.81 4.81 3.05
N VAL A 24 12.80 3.99 2.66
CA VAL A 24 12.55 2.70 2.01
C VAL A 24 12.21 1.67 3.08
N PRO A 25 11.06 0.96 2.99
CA PRO A 25 10.73 -0.07 3.96
C PRO A 25 11.80 -1.16 4.02
N SER A 26 12.14 -1.63 5.22
CA SER A 26 13.18 -2.65 5.42
C SER A 26 12.91 -3.97 4.68
N PHE A 27 11.65 -4.29 4.40
CA PHE A 27 11.24 -5.48 3.65
C PHE A 27 11.15 -5.26 2.12
N SER A 28 11.44 -4.05 1.62
CA SER A 28 11.29 -3.68 0.19
C SER A 28 12.13 -4.57 -0.74
N GLN A 29 13.32 -5.01 -0.30
CA GLN A 29 14.22 -5.84 -1.12
C GLN A 29 13.61 -7.18 -1.51
N ASP A 30 12.74 -7.74 -0.67
CA ASP A 30 12.08 -9.01 -0.95
C ASP A 30 10.80 -8.83 -1.78
N MET A 31 10.33 -7.59 -1.95
CA MET A 31 9.04 -7.29 -2.57
C MET A 31 9.12 -7.21 -4.09
N ARG A 32 8.07 -7.72 -4.72
CA ARG A 32 7.92 -7.70 -6.18
C ARG A 32 6.67 -6.96 -6.61
N TYR A 33 5.58 -7.13 -5.87
CA TYR A 33 4.27 -6.57 -6.23
C TYR A 33 3.45 -6.12 -5.02
N ILE A 34 2.66 -5.07 -5.20
CA ILE A 34 1.47 -4.77 -4.38
C ILE A 34 0.28 -5.42 -5.05
N GLU A 35 -0.49 -6.20 -4.32
CA GLU A 35 -1.74 -6.81 -4.77
C GLU A 35 -2.91 -6.21 -4.01
N TYR A 36 -3.98 -5.89 -4.74
CA TYR A 36 -5.28 -5.53 -4.19
C TYR A 36 -6.37 -6.39 -4.82
N THR A 37 -7.25 -6.95 -4.00
CA THR A 37 -8.38 -7.78 -4.46
C THR A 37 -9.69 -7.14 -4.05
N TYR A 38 -10.55 -6.85 -5.02
CA TYR A 38 -11.89 -6.30 -4.82
C TYR A 38 -12.93 -7.06 -5.65
N LYS A 39 -14.07 -7.40 -5.06
CA LYS A 39 -15.17 -8.16 -5.71
C LYS A 39 -14.69 -9.38 -6.54
N LYS A 40 -13.71 -10.12 -6.01
CA LYS A 40 -13.05 -11.30 -6.65
C LYS A 40 -12.16 -11.01 -7.86
N LYS A 41 -11.89 -9.74 -8.18
CA LYS A 41 -10.87 -9.34 -9.16
C LYS A 41 -9.60 -8.92 -8.42
N SER A 42 -8.45 -9.43 -8.84
CA SER A 42 -7.15 -9.03 -8.31
C SER A 42 -6.42 -8.11 -9.30
N SER A 43 -5.94 -6.99 -8.79
CA SER A 43 -5.09 -6.03 -9.49
C SER A 43 -3.72 -6.00 -8.82
N PHE A 44 -2.66 -5.79 -9.61
CA PHE A 44 -1.30 -5.76 -9.09
C PHE A 44 -0.47 -4.62 -9.70
N ARG A 45 0.47 -4.11 -8.91
CA ARG A 45 1.48 -3.10 -9.29
C ARG A 45 2.85 -3.65 -8.94
N LYS A 46 3.81 -3.55 -9.87
CA LYS A 46 5.21 -3.92 -9.59
C LYS A 46 5.84 -2.87 -8.68
N ILE A 47 6.63 -3.32 -7.71
CA ILE A 47 7.42 -2.49 -6.80
C ILE A 47 8.88 -2.54 -7.24
N ALA A 48 9.57 -1.40 -7.18
CA ALA A 48 11.03 -1.36 -7.30
C ALA A 48 11.68 -1.40 -5.91
N PRO A 49 12.89 -1.99 -5.75
CA PRO A 49 13.51 -2.17 -4.44
C PRO A 49 13.76 -0.87 -3.65
N ASP A 50 13.82 0.26 -4.35
CA ASP A 50 14.04 1.61 -3.83
C ASP A 50 12.75 2.40 -3.59
N TYR A 51 11.57 1.78 -3.71
CA TYR A 51 10.31 2.45 -3.41
C TYR A 51 10.25 2.89 -1.94
N THR A 52 9.96 4.17 -1.77
CA THR A 52 9.69 4.76 -0.46
C THR A 52 8.27 4.40 0.00
N TRP A 53 7.95 4.71 1.26
CA TRP A 53 6.58 4.62 1.74
C TRP A 53 5.62 5.51 0.94
N GLU A 54 6.04 6.70 0.51
CA GLU A 54 5.25 7.56 -0.37
C GLU A 54 4.91 6.84 -1.68
N ASP A 55 5.90 6.23 -2.36
CA ASP A 55 5.68 5.49 -3.61
C ASP A 55 4.70 4.31 -3.43
N ILE A 56 4.80 3.63 -2.29
CA ILE A 56 3.90 2.53 -1.93
C ILE A 56 2.48 3.05 -1.74
N PHE A 57 2.28 4.15 -1.02
CA PHE A 57 0.96 4.73 -0.81
C PHE A 57 0.33 5.25 -2.10
N ILE A 58 1.12 5.89 -2.98
CA ILE A 58 0.66 6.26 -4.33
C ILE A 58 0.22 5.02 -5.11
N SER A 59 1.02 3.95 -5.06
CA SER A 59 0.73 2.72 -5.80
C SER A 59 -0.54 2.03 -5.29
N ILE A 60 -0.77 2.05 -3.98
CA ILE A 60 -2.00 1.53 -3.36
C ILE A 60 -3.20 2.38 -3.78
N ASP A 61 -3.11 3.71 -3.72
CA ASP A 61 -4.18 4.63 -4.12
C ASP A 61 -4.59 4.41 -5.59
N GLN A 62 -3.61 4.24 -6.47
CA GLN A 62 -3.85 3.91 -7.87
C GLN A 62 -4.52 2.54 -8.04
N LEU A 63 -4.13 1.53 -7.26
CA LEU A 63 -4.78 0.22 -7.31
C LEU A 63 -6.24 0.29 -6.88
N LEU A 64 -6.57 1.09 -5.85
CA LEU A 64 -7.94 1.33 -5.43
C LEU A 64 -8.75 1.98 -6.55
N ILE A 65 -8.23 3.05 -7.16
CA ILE A 65 -8.88 3.73 -8.29
C ILE A 65 -9.11 2.76 -9.46
N CYS A 66 -8.10 1.97 -9.84
CA CYS A 66 -8.20 1.02 -10.95
C CYS A 66 -9.12 -0.17 -10.68
N SER A 67 -9.38 -0.50 -9.41
CA SER A 67 -10.22 -1.64 -9.04
C SER A 67 -11.72 -1.36 -9.12
N GLU A 68 -12.11 -0.13 -9.50
CA GLU A 68 -13.51 0.35 -9.46
C GLU A 68 -14.11 0.24 -8.05
N ASP A 69 -13.26 0.37 -7.02
CA ASP A 69 -13.70 0.52 -5.64
C ASP A 69 -14.21 1.95 -5.44
N ASP A 70 -15.50 2.07 -5.17
CA ASP A 70 -16.22 3.33 -4.99
C ASP A 70 -16.12 3.87 -3.56
N VAL A 71 -15.40 3.17 -2.67
CA VAL A 71 -15.25 3.51 -1.26
C VAL A 71 -13.82 3.92 -0.94
N GLN A 72 -13.67 5.06 -0.24
CA GLN A 72 -12.38 5.43 0.34
C GLN A 72 -11.96 4.46 1.43
N ARG A 73 -10.75 3.91 1.33
CA ARG A 73 -10.22 2.89 2.24
C ARG A 73 -9.25 3.48 3.25
N ASP A 74 -9.46 3.16 4.51
CA ASP A 74 -8.54 3.49 5.60
C ASP A 74 -7.52 2.36 5.77
N LEU A 75 -6.24 2.65 5.56
CA LEU A 75 -5.16 1.68 5.66
C LEU A 75 -4.86 1.37 7.12
N ALA A 76 -5.07 0.11 7.51
CA ALA A 76 -4.77 -0.40 8.85
C ALA A 76 -3.33 -0.93 8.99
N GLY A 77 -2.72 -1.33 7.87
CA GLY A 77 -1.41 -1.97 7.88
C GLY A 77 -1.08 -2.64 6.56
N ILE A 78 0.07 -3.31 6.55
CA ILE A 78 0.55 -4.04 5.37
C ILE A 78 0.94 -5.45 5.79
N SER A 79 0.47 -6.44 5.03
CA SER A 79 0.98 -7.80 5.12
C SER A 79 1.95 -8.07 3.98
N VAL A 80 2.99 -8.84 4.30
CA VAL A 80 4.04 -9.21 3.36
C VAL A 80 4.20 -10.72 3.38
N SER A 81 4.03 -11.35 2.22
CA SER A 81 4.22 -12.81 2.09
C SER A 81 4.71 -13.17 0.70
N LYS A 82 5.80 -13.93 0.63
CA LYS A 82 6.39 -14.47 -0.62
C LYS A 82 6.60 -13.39 -1.70
N GLY A 83 7.08 -12.21 -1.31
CA GLY A 83 7.32 -11.09 -2.23
C GLY A 83 6.08 -10.33 -2.69
N VAL A 84 4.91 -10.61 -2.09
CA VAL A 84 3.66 -9.91 -2.37
C VAL A 84 3.25 -9.12 -1.13
N MET A 85 3.08 -7.82 -1.36
CA MET A 85 2.54 -6.86 -0.41
C MET A 85 1.02 -6.78 -0.56
N ARG A 86 0.28 -6.85 0.54
CA ARG A 86 -1.18 -6.64 0.55
C ARG A 86 -1.58 -5.64 1.63
N PRO A 87 -2.33 -4.59 1.29
CA PRO A 87 -2.88 -3.67 2.26
C PRO A 87 -3.93 -4.36 3.12
N ILE A 88 -3.94 -4.04 4.41
CA ILE A 88 -4.97 -4.43 5.39
C ILE A 88 -5.80 -3.17 5.64
N TRP A 89 -7.12 -3.31 5.66
CA TRP A 89 -8.05 -2.20 5.76
C TRP A 89 -8.75 -2.16 7.12
N LEU A 90 -9.04 -0.96 7.64
CA LEU A 90 -10.00 -0.80 8.73
C LEU A 90 -11.41 -1.09 8.19
N LYS A 91 -12.27 -1.68 9.02
CA LYS A 91 -13.64 -2.06 8.64
C LYS A 91 -14.54 -0.85 8.45
#